data_AF-H0TLW2-F1
#
_entry.id   AF-H0TLW2-F1
#
_cell.length_a   1.000
_cell.length_b   1.000
_cell.length_c   1.000
_cell.angle_alpha   90.00
_cell.angle_beta   90.00
_cell.angle_gamma   90.00
#
_symmetry.space_group_name_H-M   'P 1'
#
loop_
_entity.id
_entity.type
_entity.pdbx_description
1 polymer ?
#
loop_
_entity_poly.entity_id
_entity_poly.type
_entity_poly.pdbx_seq_one_letter_code
_entity_poly.pdbx_strand_id
1 'polypeptide(L)'
;MKFVSPRPFADPEAAARKLAEIAVGIKPVQDGRIFIEKINWPMLTDFNATPAEYKAGLDLAIARGWLWLHESGTYVRLTETAGAISADALVSSSGSDPQK
;
A
#
# COMPACT_ATOMS: atom_id res chain seq x y z
N MET A 1 26.82 -3.79 -18.36
CA MET A 1 25.36 -3.67 -18.18
C MET A 1 25.10 -3.38 -16.72
N LYS A 2 24.35 -2.31 -16.40
CA LYS A 2 23.98 -1.99 -15.02
C LYS A 2 22.71 -2.79 -14.71
N PHE A 3 22.80 -3.83 -13.90
CA PHE A 3 21.62 -4.53 -13.40
C PHE A 3 20.88 -3.56 -12.49
N VAL A 4 19.76 -3.03 -12.96
CA VAL A 4 18.82 -2.26 -12.14
C VAL A 4 17.97 -3.31 -11.44
N SER A 5 18.04 -3.37 -10.10
CA SER A 5 17.14 -4.23 -9.32
C SER A 5 15.69 -3.90 -9.70
N PRO A 6 14.80 -4.91 -9.83
CA PRO A 6 13.40 -4.65 -10.15
C PRO A 6 12.83 -3.69 -9.12
N ARG A 7 12.17 -2.62 -9.58
CA ARG A 7 11.47 -1.67 -8.71
C ARG A 7 10.14 -2.31 -8.30
N PRO A 8 9.99 -2.76 -7.05
CA PRO A 8 8.84 -3.58 -6.65
C PRO A 8 7.52 -2.83 -6.79
N PHE A 9 7.53 -1.49 -6.70
CA PHE A 9 6.34 -0.65 -6.73
C PHE A 9 6.07 -0.02 -8.10
N ALA A 10 6.84 -0.37 -9.13
CA ALA A 10 6.51 -0.02 -10.51
C ALA A 10 5.20 -0.71 -10.97
N ASP A 11 4.86 -1.83 -10.35
CA ASP A 11 3.51 -2.41 -10.41
C ASP A 11 2.58 -1.68 -9.41
N PRO A 12 1.56 -0.94 -9.89
CA PRO A 12 0.62 -0.24 -9.02
C PRO A 12 -0.11 -1.17 -8.05
N GLU A 13 -0.31 -2.44 -8.41
CA GLU A 13 -0.97 -3.43 -7.54
C GLU A 13 -0.09 -3.77 -6.33
N ALA A 14 1.20 -3.98 -6.54
CA ALA A 14 2.17 -4.18 -5.47
C ALA A 14 2.23 -2.96 -4.54
N ALA A 15 2.20 -1.75 -5.11
CA ALA A 15 2.14 -0.50 -4.34
C ALA A 15 0.84 -0.37 -3.53
N ALA A 16 -0.31 -0.66 -4.13
CA ALA A 16 -1.62 -0.62 -3.48
C ALA A 16 -1.72 -1.60 -2.31
N ARG A 17 -1.24 -2.84 -2.48
CA ARG A 17 -1.21 -3.85 -1.40
C ARG A 17 -0.32 -3.42 -0.25
N LYS A 18 0.87 -2.88 -0.53
CA LYS A 18 1.77 -2.41 0.52
C LYS A 18 1.16 -1.24 1.30
N LEU A 19 0.46 -0.31 0.64
CA LEU A 19 -0.26 0.79 1.31
C LEU A 19 -1.37 0.25 2.23
N ALA A 20 -2.16 -0.73 1.77
CA ALA A 20 -3.19 -1.37 2.59
C ALA A 20 -2.58 -2.13 3.78
N GLU A 21 -1.48 -2.85 3.57
CA GLU A 21 -0.73 -3.57 4.62
C GLU A 21 -0.23 -2.61 5.71
N ILE A 22 0.38 -1.49 5.33
CA ILE A 22 0.80 -0.45 6.30
C ILE A 22 -0.42 0.09 7.05
N ALA A 23 -1.52 0.36 6.35
CA ALA A 23 -2.76 0.85 6.97
C ALA A 23 -3.34 -0.13 8.00
N VAL A 24 -3.29 -1.45 7.75
CA VAL A 24 -3.74 -2.49 8.70
C VAL A 24 -2.94 -2.46 10.00
N GLY A 25 -1.64 -2.13 9.93
CA GLY A 25 -0.77 -2.02 11.09
C GLY A 25 -0.99 -0.75 11.94
N ILE A 26 -1.79 0.20 11.48
CA ILE A 26 -1.97 1.49 12.16
C ILE A 26 -3.26 1.49 12.96
N LYS A 27 -3.17 1.76 14.27
CA LYS A 27 -4.35 2.01 15.11
C LYS A 27 -5.09 3.27 14.61
N PRO A 28 -6.35 3.16 14.16
CA PRO A 28 -7.11 4.30 13.70
C PRO A 28 -7.47 5.24 14.87
N VAL A 29 -7.74 6.50 14.54
CA VAL A 29 -8.35 7.49 15.43
C VAL A 29 -9.88 7.38 15.36
N GLN A 30 -10.60 8.47 15.67
CA GLN A 30 -12.06 8.51 15.66
C GLN A 30 -12.65 8.13 14.30
N ASP A 31 -13.69 7.28 14.35
CA ASP A 31 -14.43 6.79 13.17
C ASP A 31 -13.52 6.07 12.15
N GLY A 32 -12.60 5.23 12.64
CA GLY A 32 -11.77 4.37 11.79
C GLY A 32 -10.73 5.10 10.92
N ARG A 33 -10.59 6.42 11.06
CA ARG A 33 -9.68 7.24 10.24
C ARG A 33 -8.22 7.01 10.62
N ILE A 34 -7.35 7.05 9.62
CA ILE A 34 -5.90 6.96 9.73
C ILE A 34 -5.33 8.22 9.07
N PHE A 35 -4.41 8.92 9.75
CA PHE A 35 -3.68 10.03 9.14
C PHE A 35 -2.85 9.50 7.97
N ILE A 36 -3.05 10.07 6.78
CA ILE A 36 -2.42 9.58 5.54
C ILE A 36 -0.89 9.63 5.62
N GLU A 37 -0.32 10.58 6.36
CA GLU A 37 1.14 10.67 6.56
C GLU A 37 1.74 9.38 7.14
N LYS A 38 0.97 8.63 7.93
CA LYS A 38 1.42 7.37 8.54
C LYS A 38 1.57 6.24 7.53
N ILE A 39 0.89 6.32 6.39
CA ILE A 39 1.10 5.38 5.26
C ILE A 39 2.10 5.96 4.24
N ASN A 40 2.13 7.28 4.06
CA ASN A 40 3.02 7.94 3.11
C ASN A 40 4.48 7.83 3.53
N TRP A 41 4.76 8.07 4.82
CA TRP A 41 6.12 8.11 5.33
C TRP A 41 6.82 6.76 5.11
N PRO A 42 6.31 5.61 5.60
CA PRO A 42 6.97 4.33 5.38
C PRO A 42 7.11 4.00 3.88
N MET A 43 6.09 4.30 3.07
CA MET A 43 6.13 3.99 1.63
C MET A 43 7.27 4.73 0.91
N LEU A 44 7.46 6.02 1.22
CA LEU A 44 8.44 6.87 0.55
C LEU A 44 9.85 6.76 1.15
N THR A 45 9.96 6.54 2.47
CA THR A 45 11.25 6.51 3.17
C THR A 45 11.79 5.10 3.37
N ASP A 46 10.96 4.19 3.90
CA ASP A 46 11.41 2.88 4.36
C ASP A 46 11.37 1.86 3.21
N PHE A 47 10.37 1.98 2.33
CA PHE A 47 10.20 1.16 1.14
C PHE A 47 10.72 1.81 -0.14
N ASN A 48 11.20 3.06 -0.07
CA ASN A 48 11.82 3.78 -1.19
C ASN A 48 10.96 3.85 -2.48
N ALA A 49 9.63 3.83 -2.36
CA ALA A 49 8.78 4.12 -3.50
C ALA A 49 8.99 5.55 -4.00
N THR A 50 8.92 5.76 -5.30
CA THR A 50 8.83 7.13 -5.83
C THR A 50 7.45 7.74 -5.57
N PRO A 51 7.35 9.07 -5.58
CA PRO A 51 6.04 9.75 -5.51
C PRO A 51 5.04 9.25 -6.57
N ALA A 52 5.51 8.92 -7.78
CA ALA A 52 4.67 8.41 -8.86
C ALA A 52 4.13 6.99 -8.56
N GLU A 53 4.98 6.09 -8.07
CA GLU A 53 4.58 4.74 -7.67
C GLU A 53 3.62 4.77 -6.47
N TYR A 54 3.91 5.61 -5.48
CA TYR A 54 3.00 5.87 -4.35
C TYR A 54 1.62 6.34 -4.84
N LYS A 55 1.57 7.33 -5.74
CA LYS A 55 0.31 7.88 -6.24
C LYS A 55 -0.48 6.83 -7.04
N ALA A 56 0.19 6.07 -7.89
CA ALA A 56 -0.43 5.00 -8.66
C ALA A 56 -1.01 3.90 -7.76
N GLY A 57 -0.28 3.51 -6.72
CA GLY A 57 -0.75 2.56 -5.71
C GLY A 57 -1.94 3.09 -4.90
N LEU A 58 -1.89 4.36 -4.46
CA LEU A 58 -2.99 4.98 -3.72
C LEU A 58 -4.26 5.05 -4.56
N ASP A 59 -4.15 5.50 -5.81
CA ASP A 59 -5.28 5.60 -6.73
C ASP A 59 -5.90 4.23 -6.99
N LEU A 60 -5.09 3.20 -7.19
CA LEU A 60 -5.57 1.84 -7.39
C LEU A 60 -6.24 1.28 -6.12
N ALA A 61 -5.66 1.50 -4.94
CA ALA A 61 -6.27 1.10 -3.67
C ALA A 61 -7.64 1.77 -3.46
N ILE A 62 -7.81 3.03 -3.87
CA ILE A 62 -9.10 3.73 -3.82
C ILE A 62 -10.06 3.17 -4.86
N ALA A 63 -9.62 2.97 -6.10
CA ALA A 63 -10.45 2.43 -7.18
C ALA A 63 -10.96 1.01 -6.89
N ARG A 64 -10.16 0.19 -6.19
CA ARG A 64 -10.56 -1.13 -5.70
C ARG A 64 -11.41 -1.08 -4.43
N GLY A 65 -11.62 0.11 -3.91
CA GLY A 65 -12.34 0.33 -2.68
C GLY A 65 -11.65 -0.29 -1.47
N TRP A 66 -10.33 -0.46 -1.45
CA TRP A 66 -9.57 -0.94 -0.28
C TRP A 66 -9.29 0.18 0.71
N LEU A 67 -9.01 1.36 0.17
CA LEU A 67 -8.86 2.59 0.93
C LEU A 67 -9.93 3.57 0.51
N TRP A 68 -10.53 4.23 1.48
CA TRP A 68 -11.29 5.46 1.25
C TRP A 68 -10.40 6.65 1.61
N LEU A 69 -10.33 7.66 0.75
CA LEU A 69 -9.63 8.92 1.00
C LEU A 69 -10.64 10.00 1.37
N HIS A 70 -10.47 10.61 2.54
CA HIS A 70 -11.28 11.75 2.97
C HIS A 70 -11.03 12.96 2.05
N GLU A 71 -12.06 13.77 1.81
CA GLU A 71 -11.99 14.94 0.90
C GLU A 71 -10.90 15.96 1.27
N SER A 72 -10.54 16.06 2.55
CA SER A 72 -9.45 16.93 3.00
C SER A 72 -8.05 16.44 2.57
N GLY A 73 -7.94 15.21 2.08
CA GLY A 73 -6.67 14.54 1.79
C GLY A 73 -5.88 14.12 3.04
N THR A 74 -6.33 14.47 4.25
CA THR A 74 -5.60 14.22 5.51
C THR A 74 -5.75 12.80 6.01
N TYR A 75 -6.86 12.15 5.68
CA TYR A 75 -7.25 10.87 6.27
C TYR A 75 -7.55 9.82 5.21
N VAL A 76 -7.17 8.59 5.51
CA VAL A 76 -7.67 7.40 4.84
C VAL A 76 -8.43 6.52 5.83
N ARG A 77 -9.23 5.58 5.32
CA ARG A 77 -9.83 4.48 6.09
C ARG A 77 -9.68 3.17 5.32
N LEU A 78 -9.44 2.08 6.05
CA LEU A 78 -9.69 0.75 5.50
C LEU A 78 -11.20 0.55 5.34
N THR A 79 -11.58 -0.07 4.23
CA THR A 79 -12.96 -0.44 3.94
C THR A 79 -13.22 -1.91 4.29
N GLU A 80 -14.47 -2.35 4.20
CA GLU A 80 -14.83 -3.76 4.34
C GLU A 80 -14.19 -4.63 3.25
N THR A 81 -14.01 -4.10 2.04
CA THR A 81 -13.36 -4.81 0.92
C THR A 81 -11.90 -5.12 1.22
N ALA A 82 -11.20 -4.26 1.97
CA ALA A 82 -9.83 -4.55 2.40
C ALA A 82 -9.76 -5.75 3.36
N GLY A 83 -10.78 -5.96 4.19
CA GLY A 83 -10.86 -7.12 5.09
C GLY A 83 -11.13 -8.46 4.39
N ALA A 84 -11.64 -8.43 3.16
CA ALA A 84 -11.83 -9.62 2.32
C ALA A 84 -10.52 -10.08 1.64
N ILE A 85 -9.48 -9.23 1.65
CA ILE A 85 -8.12 -9.61 1.28
C ILE A 85 -7.54 -10.30 2.51
N SER A 86 -7.38 -11.62 2.48
CA SER A 86 -6.76 -12.32 3.60
C SER A 86 -5.39 -11.70 3.91
N ALA A 87 -5.06 -11.53 5.20
CA ALA A 87 -3.74 -11.03 5.61
C ALA A 87 -2.59 -11.83 4.96
N ASP A 88 -2.82 -13.12 4.67
CA ASP A 88 -1.93 -14.00 3.90
C ASP A 88 -1.69 -13.56 2.44
N ALA A 89 -2.68 -12.94 1.79
CA ALA A 89 -2.57 -12.45 0.42
C ALA A 89 -1.85 -11.09 0.31
N LEU A 90 -1.73 -10.35 1.43
CA LEU A 90 -0.96 -9.10 1.50
C LEU A 90 0.53 -9.37 1.77
N VAL A 91 0.88 -10.47 2.47
CA VAL A 91 2.27 -10.84 2.79
C VAL A 91 2.91 -11.79 1.76
N SER A 92 2.10 -12.52 0.99
CA SER A 92 2.61 -13.54 0.04
C SER A 92 2.85 -12.97 -1.36
N SER A 93 3.94 -12.23 -1.54
CA SER A 93 4.64 -12.21 -2.84
C SER A 93 6.17 -12.05 -2.73
N SER A 94 6.77 -12.37 -1.59
CA SER A 94 8.22 -12.61 -1.52
C SER A 94 8.49 -14.11 -1.47
N GLY A 95 8.77 -14.70 -2.64
CA GLY A 95 9.40 -16.02 -2.70
C GLY A 95 8.74 -16.97 -3.69
N SER A 96 9.21 -16.94 -4.93
CA SER A 96 9.29 -18.11 -5.79
C SER A 96 10.39 -17.89 -6.82
N ASP A 97 11.64 -18.08 -6.40
CA ASP A 97 12.69 -18.55 -7.29
C ASP A 97 13.36 -19.77 -6.66
N PRO A 98 12.98 -21.00 -7.05
CA PRO A 98 13.81 -22.16 -6.83
C PRO A 98 14.67 -22.36 -8.09
N GLN A 99 15.88 -21.77 -8.11
CA GLN A 99 16.92 -22.17 -9.06
C GLN A 99 17.36 -23.60 -8.71
N LYS A 100 16.97 -24.54 -9.57
CA LYS A 100 17.65 -25.81 -9.80
C LYS A 100 18.83 -25.58 -10.76
#